data_AF-A0A2M6YS09-F1
#
_entry.id   AF-A0A2M6YS09-F1
#
_cell.length_a   1.000
_cell.length_b   1.000
_cell.length_c   1.000
_cell.angle_alpha   90.00
_cell.angle_beta   90.00
_cell.angle_gamma   90.00
#
_symmetry.space_group_name_H-M   'P 1'
#
loop_
_entity.id
_entity.type
_entity.pdbx_description
1 polymer ?
#
loop_
_entity_poly.entity_id
_entity_poly.type
_entity_poly.pdbx_seq_one_letter_code
_entity_poly.pdbx_strand_id
1 'polypeptide(L)'
;MAKLSKLIENKLLFFGIAFLLFFIPLYPKFPLFSVSGTYVSIRLEDIFVALVVALFGLWVALKRDFSFLKWNLTRIILLYFGIGLLSI
;
A
#
# COMPACT_ATOMS: atom_id res chain seq x y z
N MET A 1 15.67 14.49 -13.57
CA MET A 1 15.02 14.04 -12.31
C MET A 1 13.72 14.79 -12.00
N ALA A 2 13.57 16.10 -12.30
CA ALA A 2 12.36 16.88 -11.97
C ALA A 2 11.06 16.53 -12.74
N LYS A 3 11.11 15.79 -13.88
CA LYS A 3 9.92 15.40 -14.64
C LYS A 3 9.26 14.10 -14.14
N LEU A 4 10.06 13.13 -13.72
CA LEU A 4 9.57 11.83 -13.25
C LEU A 4 8.88 11.97 -11.88
N SER A 5 9.46 12.77 -10.99
CA SER A 5 8.82 13.12 -9.71
C SER A 5 7.47 13.81 -9.92
N LYS A 6 7.38 14.73 -10.89
CA LYS A 6 6.16 15.51 -11.16
C LYS A 6 5.00 14.67 -11.70
N LEU A 7 5.30 13.62 -12.46
CA LEU A 7 4.31 12.64 -12.97
C LEU A 7 3.78 11.75 -11.84
N ILE A 8 4.66 11.32 -10.94
CA ILE A 8 4.30 10.55 -9.73
C ILE A 8 3.51 11.42 -8.75
N GLU A 9 3.86 12.71 -8.65
CA GLU A 9 3.42 13.61 -7.59
C GLU A 9 1.93 13.90 -7.52
N ASN A 10 1.23 14.07 -8.65
CA ASN A 10 -0.09 14.72 -8.58
C ASN A 10 -1.28 13.85 -9.03
N LYS A 11 -1.06 12.77 -9.77
CA LYS A 11 -2.19 11.98 -10.32
C LYS A 11 -2.04 10.49 -10.13
N LEU A 12 -0.81 9.97 -10.17
CA LEU A 12 -0.60 8.52 -10.18
C LEU A 12 -0.98 7.87 -8.85
N LEU A 13 -0.52 8.41 -7.72
CA LEU A 13 -0.93 7.92 -6.40
C LEU A 13 -2.42 8.11 -6.15
N PHE A 14 -2.99 9.24 -6.57
CA PHE A 14 -4.42 9.51 -6.46
C PHE A 14 -5.25 8.46 -7.21
N PHE A 15 -4.96 8.22 -8.49
CA PHE A 15 -5.65 7.20 -9.27
C PHE A 15 -5.38 5.78 -8.76
N GLY A 16 -4.18 5.50 -8.27
CA GLY A 16 -3.85 4.20 -7.65
C GLY A 16 -4.71 3.94 -6.42
N ILE A 17 -4.85 4.92 -5.52
CA ILE A 17 -5.71 4.81 -4.33
C ILE A 17 -7.18 4.70 -4.73
N ALA A 18 -7.65 5.54 -5.65
CA ALA A 18 -9.04 5.49 -6.12
C ALA A 18 -9.37 4.14 -6.78
N PHE A 19 -8.45 3.61 -7.59
CA PHE A 19 -8.55 2.27 -8.16
C PHE A 19 -8.65 1.21 -7.07
N LEU A 20 -7.76 1.22 -6.06
CA LEU A 20 -7.81 0.24 -4.97
C LEU A 20 -9.12 0.31 -4.18
N LEU A 21 -9.61 1.52 -3.86
CA LEU A 21 -10.85 1.70 -3.10
C LEU A 21 -12.08 1.16 -3.85
N PHE A 22 -12.07 1.20 -5.18
CA PHE A 22 -13.13 0.63 -6.01
C PHE A 22 -12.93 -0.87 -6.26
N PHE A 23 -11.70 -1.28 -6.59
CA PHE A 23 -11.35 -2.62 -7.01
C PHE A 23 -11.41 -3.63 -5.87
N ILE A 24 -10.85 -3.32 -4.69
CA ILE A 24 -10.82 -4.24 -3.54
C ILE A 24 -12.21 -4.75 -3.12
N PRO A 25 -13.25 -3.89 -2.98
CA PRO A 25 -14.58 -4.36 -2.58
C PRO A 25 -15.37 -5.01 -3.72
N LEU A 26 -15.15 -4.60 -4.97
CA LEU A 26 -15.98 -5.03 -6.11
C LEU A 26 -15.41 -6.24 -6.84
N TYR A 27 -14.11 -6.46 -6.76
CA TYR A 27 -13.45 -7.55 -7.48
C TYR A 27 -13.53 -8.86 -6.68
N PRO A 28 -13.93 -9.98 -7.31
CA PRO A 28 -13.95 -11.27 -6.66
C PRO A 28 -12.52 -11.70 -6.29
N LYS A 29 -12.31 -12.11 -5.04
CA LYS A 29 -10.99 -12.47 -4.47
C LYS A 29 -10.34 -13.58 -5.30
N PHE A 30 -9.51 -13.22 -6.27
CA PHE A 30 -8.94 -14.18 -7.22
C PHE A 30 -7.61 -14.73 -6.70
N PRO A 31 -7.51 -16.02 -6.35
CA PRO A 31 -6.28 -16.62 -5.85
C PRO A 31 -5.29 -16.81 -7.00
N LEU A 32 -4.07 -16.26 -6.88
CA LEU A 32 -3.00 -16.48 -7.86
C LEU A 32 -2.07 -17.60 -7.43
N PHE A 33 -1.62 -17.57 -6.17
CA PHE A 33 -0.71 -18.55 -5.61
C PHE A 33 -1.21 -18.97 -4.23
N SER A 34 -1.35 -20.27 -4.00
CA SER A 34 -1.63 -20.81 -2.67
C SER A 34 -0.32 -20.94 -1.89
N VAL A 35 -0.31 -20.51 -0.63
CA VAL A 35 0.82 -20.75 0.26
C VAL A 35 0.70 -22.16 0.82
N SER A 36 1.60 -23.06 0.40
CA SER A 36 1.60 -24.47 0.82
C SER A 36 1.61 -24.60 2.33
N GLY A 37 0.80 -25.53 2.86
CA GLY A 37 0.66 -25.76 4.30
C GLY A 37 -0.23 -24.75 5.03
N THR A 38 -0.89 -23.83 4.32
CA THR A 38 -1.85 -22.89 4.90
C THR A 38 -3.11 -22.78 4.05
N TYR A 39 -4.18 -22.23 4.63
CA TYR A 39 -5.41 -21.89 3.92
C TYR A 39 -5.36 -20.49 3.28
N VAL A 40 -4.18 -19.88 3.19
CA VAL A 40 -3.98 -18.52 2.70
C VAL A 40 -3.47 -18.55 1.26
N SER A 41 -4.06 -17.71 0.42
CA SER A 41 -3.58 -17.48 -0.94
C SER A 41 -3.11 -16.04 -1.10
N ILE A 42 -2.05 -15.87 -1.89
CA ILE A 42 -1.66 -14.58 -2.44
C ILE A 42 -2.62 -14.30 -3.59
N ARG A 43 -3.40 -13.23 -3.44
CA ARG A 43 -4.43 -12.88 -4.42
C ARG A 43 -3.95 -11.77 -5.34
N LEU A 44 -4.69 -11.57 -6.42
CA LEU A 44 -4.38 -10.52 -7.38
C LEU A 44 -4.48 -9.13 -6.76
N GLU A 45 -5.44 -8.91 -5.85
CA GLU A 45 -5.62 -7.62 -5.20
C GLU A 45 -4.41 -7.27 -4.31
N ASP A 46 -3.80 -8.29 -3.69
CA ASP A 46 -2.61 -8.12 -2.86
C ASP A 46 -1.42 -7.57 -3.69
N ILE A 47 -1.30 -7.96 -4.97
CA ILE A 47 -0.28 -7.44 -5.89
C ILE A 47 -0.54 -5.96 -6.22
N PHE A 48 -1.78 -5.58 -6.50
CA PHE A 48 -2.10 -4.17 -6.78
C PHE A 48 -1.86 -3.29 -5.55
N VAL A 49 -2.22 -3.77 -4.36
CA VAL A 49 -1.93 -3.07 -3.09
C VAL A 49 -0.42 -2.91 -2.93
N ALA A 50 0.36 -3.98 -3.11
CA ALA A 50 1.82 -3.94 -3.00
C ALA A 50 2.43 -2.91 -3.99
N LEU A 51 1.93 -2.85 -5.22
CA LEU A 51 2.39 -1.91 -6.24
C LEU A 51 2.13 -0.45 -5.81
N VAL A 52 0.92 -0.12 -5.36
CA VAL A 52 0.58 1.24 -4.91
C VAL A 52 1.37 1.64 -3.66
N VAL A 53 1.55 0.71 -2.72
CA VAL A 53 2.39 0.94 -1.53
C VAL A 53 3.85 1.17 -1.91
N ALA A 54 4.41 0.39 -2.85
CA ALA A 54 5.77 0.58 -3.34
C ALA A 54 5.95 1.94 -4.02
N LEU A 55 4.98 2.37 -4.83
CA LEU A 55 4.98 3.69 -5.45
C LEU A 55 4.90 4.82 -4.40
N PHE A 56 4.08 4.65 -3.36
CA PHE A 56 4.01 5.59 -2.25
C PHE A 56 5.35 5.67 -1.50
N GLY A 57 5.95 4.52 -1.17
CA GLY A 57 7.26 4.45 -0.52
C GLY A 57 8.36 5.10 -1.36
N LEU A 58 8.36 4.86 -2.68
CA LEU A 58 9.28 5.51 -3.60
C LEU A 58 9.08 7.04 -3.62
N TRP A 59 7.84 7.51 -3.64
CA TRP A 59 7.54 8.95 -3.60
C TRP A 59 8.02 9.61 -2.30
N VAL A 60 7.78 8.98 -1.15
CA VAL A 60 8.29 9.42 0.15
C VAL A 60 9.82 9.48 0.15
N ALA A 61 10.49 8.42 -0.33
CA ALA A 61 11.94 8.34 -0.39
C ALA A 61 12.56 9.41 -1.31
N LEU A 62 11.93 9.70 -2.46
CA LEU A 62 12.38 10.74 -3.39
C LEU A 62 12.21 12.14 -2.81
N LYS A 63 11.09 12.41 -2.11
CA LYS A 63 10.85 13.70 -1.46
C LYS A 63 11.65 13.88 -0.17
N ARG A 64 12.10 12.78 0.44
CA ARG A 64 12.69 12.74 1.79
C ARG A 64 11.80 13.42 2.83
N ASP A 65 10.49 13.43 2.58
CA ASP A 65 9.50 14.03 3.46
C ASP A 65 8.72 12.94 4.19
N PHE A 66 8.91 12.91 5.49
CA PHE A 66 8.31 11.96 6.43
C PHE A 66 7.29 12.65 7.33
N SER A 67 6.80 13.83 6.96
CA SER A 67 5.84 14.63 7.72
C SER A 67 4.57 13.87 8.08
N PHE A 68 4.11 12.94 7.24
CA PHE A 68 2.93 12.09 7.50
C PHE A 68 3.05 11.24 8.77
N LEU A 69 4.27 10.87 9.21
CA LEU A 69 4.49 10.11 10.46
C LEU A 69 4.08 10.90 11.72
N LYS A 70 3.94 12.22 11.62
CA LYS A 70 3.49 13.06 12.73
C LYS A 70 1.98 13.02 12.92
N TRP A 71 1.22 12.55 11.93
CA TRP A 71 -0.24 12.51 12.00
C TRP A 71 -0.72 11.45 12.99
N ASN A 72 -1.72 11.79 13.80
CA ASN A 72 -2.29 10.89 14.80
C ASN A 72 -2.79 9.58 14.17
N LEU A 73 -3.42 9.65 13.00
CA LEU A 73 -3.91 8.48 12.28
C LEU A 73 -2.77 7.52 11.93
N THR A 74 -1.67 8.03 11.37
CA THR A 74 -0.50 7.22 11.01
C THR A 74 0.11 6.57 12.25
N ARG A 75 0.20 7.29 13.37
CA ARG A 75 0.70 6.73 14.64
C ARG A 75 -0.18 5.60 15.15
N ILE A 76 -1.51 5.75 15.09
CA ILE A 76 -2.45 4.71 15.52
C ILE A 76 -2.31 3.46 14.64
N ILE A 77 -2.25 3.64 13.31
CA ILE A 77 -2.07 2.52 12.36
C ILE A 77 -0.73 1.80 12.62
N LEU A 78 0.36 2.56 12.79
CA LEU A 78 1.67 1.98 13.09
C LEU A 78 1.71 1.27 14.45
N LEU A 79 1.05 1.82 15.46
CA LEU A 79 0.95 1.18 16.77
C LEU A 79 0.14 -0.11 16.70
N TYR A 80 -0.98 -0.11 15.96
CA TYR A 80 -1.77 -1.32 15.72
C TYR A 80 -0.92 -2.42 15.05
N PHE A 81 -0.20 -2.11 13.99
CA PHE A 81 0.70 -3.06 13.35
C PHE A 81 1.86 -3.49 14.26
N GLY A 82 2.43 -2.55 15.03
CA GLY A 82 3.50 -2.83 15.97
C GLY A 82 3.08 -3.79 17.08
N ILE A 83 1.88 -3.62 17.65
CA ILE A 83 1.32 -4.56 18.62
C ILE A 83 1.04 -5.92 17.96
N GLY A 84 0.54 -5.93 16.71
CA GLY A 84 0.33 -7.16 15.96
C GLY A 84 1.61 -7.99 15.79
N LEU A 85 2.77 -7.35 15.66
CA LEU A 85 4.07 -8.04 15.61
C LEU A 85 4.48 -8.69 16.93
N LEU A 86 4.00 -8.17 18.07
CA LEU A 86 4.21 -8.77 19.39
C LEU A 86 3.20 -9.89 19.68
N SER A 87 2.17 -10.04 18.86
CA SER A 87 1.11 -11.04 19.00
C SER A 87 1.46 -12.39 18.34
N ILE A 88 2.71 -12.55 17.89
CA ILE A 88 3.31 -13.81 17.42
C ILE A 88 3.93 -14.55 18.60
#